data_AF-A0A655CR40-F1
#
_entry.id   AF-A0A655CR40-F1
#
_cell.length_a   1.000
_cell.length_b   1.000
_cell.length_c   1.000
_cell.angle_alpha   90.00
_cell.angle_beta   90.00
_cell.angle_gamma   90.00
#
_symmetry.space_group_name_H-M   'P 1'
#
loop_
_entity.id
_entity.type
_entity.pdbx_description
1 polymer ?
#
loop_
_entity_poly.entity_id
_entity_poly.type
_entity_poly.pdbx_seq_one_letter_code
_entity_poly.pdbx_strand_id
1 'polypeptide(L)' 'MHAILIHMYMAFWVKGSIKGMIEGKVSRRWAKKHHPRWYREIEKAEAKKESEEGIQ' A
#
# COMPACT_ATOMS: atom_id res chain seq x y z
N MET A 1 13.81 10.26 -20.36
CA MET A 1 14.97 9.49 -19.88
C MET A 1 15.19 9.65 -18.37
N HIS A 2 15.50 10.86 -17.86
CA HIS A 2 15.83 11.07 -16.43
C HIS A 2 14.73 10.67 -15.42
N ALA A 3 13.45 10.91 -15.72
CA ALA A 3 12.35 10.56 -14.81
C ALA A 3 12.26 9.05 -14.51
N ILE A 4 12.54 8.20 -15.51
CA ILE A 4 12.49 6.75 -15.36
C ILE A 4 13.64 6.25 -14.47
N LEU A 5 14.83 6.83 -14.62
CA LEU A 5 15.98 6.51 -13.76
C LEU A 5 15.68 6.84 -12.29
N ILE A 6 15.12 8.02 -12.03
CA ILE A 6 14.73 8.44 -10.68
C ILE A 6 13.63 7.53 -10.14
N HIS A 7 12.65 7.15 -10.96
CA HIS A 7 11.58 6.24 -10.56
C HIS A 7 12.12 4.86 -10.15
N MET A 8 12.99 4.26 -10.97
CA MET A 8 13.64 2.98 -10.65
C MET A 8 14.46 3.06 -9.36
N TYR A 9 15.19 4.17 -9.17
CA TYR A 9 15.94 4.42 -7.94
C TYR A 9 15.03 4.46 -6.71
N MET A 10 13.92 5.21 -6.77
CA MET A 10 12.96 5.30 -5.67
C MET A 10 12.32 3.94 -5.35
N ALA A 11 11.98 3.15 -6.38
CA ALA A 11 11.42 1.81 -6.20
C ALA A 11 12.41 0.85 -5.52
N PHE A 12 13.72 0.98 -5.81
CA PHE A 12 14.77 0.20 -5.18
C PHE A 12 15.11 0.68 -3.75
N TRP A 13 15.04 1.98 -3.50
CA TRP A 13 15.36 2.60 -2.21
C TRP A 13 14.27 2.32 -1.17
N VAL A 14 12.99 2.48 -1.53
CA VAL A 14 11.87 2.15 -0.66
C VAL A 14 11.68 0.62 -0.62
N LYS A 15 12.31 -0.02 0.36
CA LYS A 15 12.26 -1.49 0.51
C LYS A 15 10.82 -1.99 0.62
N GLY A 16 10.51 -3.03 -0.14
CA GLY A 16 9.17 -3.61 -0.25
C GLY A 16 8.36 -3.11 -1.44
N SER A 17 8.72 -1.99 -2.08
CA SER A 17 7.98 -1.46 -3.23
C SER A 17 8.03 -2.37 -4.46
N ILE A 18 9.20 -2.90 -4.83
CA ILE A 18 9.35 -3.82 -5.97
C ILE A 18 8.55 -5.12 -5.72
N LYS A 19 8.65 -5.68 -4.51
CA LYS A 19 7.88 -6.87 -4.12
C LYS A 19 6.37 -6.61 -4.22
N GLY A 20 5.91 -5.44 -3.76
CA GLY A 20 4.52 -5.02 -3.88
C GLY A 20 4.05 -4.85 -5.32
N MET A 21 4.93 -4.43 -6.23
CA MET A 21 4.62 -4.32 -7.66
C MET A 21 4.51 -5.69 -8.34
N ILE A 22 5.37 -6.65 -7.98
CA ILE A 22 5.38 -7.99 -8.59
C ILE A 22 4.28 -8.88 -8.00
N GLU A 23 4.13 -8.92 -6.68
CA GLU A 23 3.16 -9.79 -5.99
C GLU A 23 1.78 -9.14 -5.82
N GLY A 24 1.66 -7.84 -6.08
CA GLY A 24 0.42 -7.08 -5.95
C GLY A 24 -0.03 -6.81 -4.50
N LYS A 25 0.81 -7.12 -3.49
CA LYS A 25 0.47 -6.95 -2.06
C LYS A 25 1.60 -6.27 -1.29
N VAL A 26 1.23 -5.42 -0.34
CA VAL A 26 2.16 -4.75 0.58
C VAL A 26 1.84 -5.08 2.03
N SER A 27 2.86 -5.10 2.89
CA SER A 27 2.64 -5.30 4.32
C SER A 27 1.91 -4.10 4.95
N ARG A 28 1.05 -4.34 5.95
CA ARG A 28 0.36 -3.28 6.70
C ARG A 28 1.36 -2.26 7.29
N ARG A 29 2.51 -2.71 7.77
CA ARG A 29 3.56 -1.83 8.32
C ARG A 29 4.16 -0.90 7.27
N TRP A 30 4.40 -1.40 6.05
CA TRP A 30 4.87 -0.57 4.94
C TRP A 30 3.83 0.48 4.57
N ALA A 31 2.57 0.08 4.46
CA ALA A 31 1.47 0.98 4.14
C ALA A 31 1.33 2.09 5.21
N LYS A 32 1.41 1.75 6.49
CA LYS A 32 1.41 2.73 7.60
C LYS A 32 2.58 3.72 7.50
N LYS A 33 3.78 3.26 7.14
CA LYS A 33 4.99 4.09 7.11
C LYS A 33 5.07 5.00 5.87
N HIS A 34 4.74 4.47 4.69
CA HIS A 34 4.95 5.17 3.41
C HIS A 34 3.67 5.80 2.86
N HIS A 35 2.50 5.28 3.21
CA HIS A 35 1.20 5.76 2.72
C HIS A 35 0.14 5.81 3.84
N PRO A 36 0.36 6.60 4.91
CA PRO A 36 -0.46 6.58 6.12
C PRO A 36 -1.92 6.99 5.89
N ARG A 37 -2.18 7.90 4.94
CA ARG A 37 -3.56 8.29 4.59
C ARG A 37 -4.31 7.16 3.89
N TRP A 38 -3.71 6.60 2.85
CA TRP A 38 -4.28 5.47 2.12
C TRP A 38 -4.52 4.26 3.03
N TYR A 39 -3.56 3.92 3.90
CA TYR A 39 -3.74 2.83 4.85
C TYR A 39 -4.96 3.03 5.76
N ARG A 40 -5.16 4.25 6.29
CA ARG A 40 -6.34 4.58 7.12
C ARG A 40 -7.66 4.49 6.34
N GLU A 41 -7.66 4.84 5.07
CA GLU A 41 -8.84 4.74 4.20
C GLU A 41 -9.22 3.28 3.96
N ILE A 42 -8.23 2.42 3.66
CA ILE A 42 -8.45 0.98 3.49
C ILE A 42 -8.91 0.33 4.80
N GLU A 43 -8.26 0.61 5.94
CA GLU A 43 -8.64 0.05 7.24
C GLU A 43 -10.09 0.40 7.63
N LYS A 44 -10.53 1.64 7.37
CA LYS A 44 -11.93 2.04 7.57
C LYS A 44 -12.88 1.33 6.62
N ALA A 45 -12.49 1.16 5.36
CA ALA A 45 -13.31 0.47 4.37
C ALA A 45 -13.47 -1.02 4.70
N GLU A 46 -12.40 -1.69 5.15
CA GLU A 46 -12.43 -3.08 5.64
C GLU A 46 -13.39 -3.22 6.83
N ALA A 47 -13.21 -2.38 7.87
CA ALA A 47 -14.07 -2.41 9.06
C ALA A 47 -15.55 -2.13 8.75
N LYS A 48 -15.82 -1.20 7.81
CA LYS A 48 -17.19 -0.92 7.37
C LYS A 48 -17.81 -2.13 6.69
N LYS A 49 -17.09 -2.80 5.78
CA LYS A 49 -17.57 -4.01 5.11
C LYS A 49 -17.87 -5.13 6.09
N GLU A 50 -16.96 -5.39 7.02
CA GLU A 50 -17.16 -6.40 8.07
C GLU A 50 -18.41 -6.10 8.92
N SER A 51 -18.64 -4.81 9.25
CA SER A 51 -19.84 -4.41 9.99
C SER A 51 -21.13 -4.58 9.18
N GLU A 52 -21.11 -4.32 7.86
CA GLU A 52 -22.28 -4.46 6.99
C GLU A 52 -22.62 -5.93 6.72
N GLU A 53 -21.60 -6.78 6.55
CA GLU A 53 -21.76 -8.23 6.36
C GLU A 53 -22.24 -8.94 7.63
N GLY A 54 -21.83 -8.48 8.82
CA GLY A 54 -22.33 -9.01 10.10
C GLY A 54 -23.71 -8.51 10.52
N ILE A 55 -24.28 -7.53 9.79
CA ILE A 55 -25.64 -7.03 9.97
C ILE A 55 -26.63 -7.73 9.00
N GLN A 56 -26.13 -8.31 7.89
CA GLN A 56 -26.91 -9.18 7.00
C GLN A 56 -27.10 -10.57 7.59
#